data_AF-A0AAD1IKZ3-F1
#
_entry.id   AF-A0AAD1IKZ3-F1
#
_cell.length_a   1.000
_cell.length_b   1.000
_cell.length_c   1.000
_cell.angle_alpha   90.00
_cell.angle_beta   90.00
_cell.angle_gamma   90.00
#
_symmetry.space_group_name_H-M   'P 1'
#
loop_
_entity.id
_entity.type
_entity.pdbx_description
1 polymer ?
#
loop_
_entity_poly.entity_id
_entity_poly.type
_entity_poly.pdbx_seq_one_letter_code
_entity_poly.pdbx_strand_id
1 'polypeptide(L)'
;MLVDPEVLRAFAHQVDIAAADIDEADVGGKTSSAGDALPGSTTQWAVWTVGEHFSRMATQLADNVTKMGQAVRGAGDTFEVADGALAGQFDGLF
;
A
#
# COMPACT_ATOMS: atom_id res chain seq x y z
N MET A 1 8.39 24.43 8.86
CA MET A 1 9.27 23.72 9.81
C MET A 1 10.17 22.81 8.98
N LEU A 2 11.45 22.65 9.35
CA LEU A 2 12.35 21.68 8.70
C LEU A 2 12.12 20.31 9.35
N VAL A 3 12.10 19.26 8.53
CA VAL A 3 11.87 17.89 9.00
C VAL A 3 13.21 17.20 9.29
N ASP A 4 13.26 16.39 10.35
CA ASP A 4 14.45 15.61 10.72
C ASP A 4 14.68 14.44 9.72
N PRO A 5 15.84 14.38 9.04
CA PRO A 5 16.15 13.31 8.09
C PRO A 5 16.13 11.89 8.69
N GLU A 6 16.47 11.73 9.96
CA GLU A 6 16.44 10.40 10.60
C GLU A 6 15.01 9.91 10.82
N VAL A 7 14.08 10.83 11.14
CA VAL A 7 12.65 10.52 11.23
C VAL A 7 12.10 10.12 9.86
N LEU A 8 12.55 10.78 8.78
CA LEU A 8 12.18 10.41 7.41
C LEU A 8 12.70 9.02 7.04
N ARG A 9 13.95 8.68 7.37
CA ARG A 9 14.48 7.33 7.12
C ARG A 9 13.72 6.25 7.90
N ALA A 10 13.43 6.49 9.18
CA ALA A 10 12.64 5.58 10.00
C ALA A 10 11.22 5.40 9.45
N PHE A 11 10.57 6.49 9.01
CA PHE A 11 9.26 6.43 8.37
C PHE A 11 9.29 5.65 7.05
N ALA A 12 10.30 5.88 6.20
CA ALA A 12 10.45 5.13 4.95
C ALA A 12 10.59 3.61 5.22
N HIS A 13 11.35 3.22 6.23
CA HIS A 13 11.46 1.81 6.64
C HIS A 13 10.13 1.24 7.15
N GLN A 14 9.37 2.01 7.95
CA GLN A 14 8.05 1.59 8.43
C GLN A 14 7.04 1.41 7.28
N VAL A 15 7.13 2.27 6.28
CA VAL A 15 6.30 2.22 5.06
C VAL A 15 6.63 0.97 4.24
N ASP A 16 7.91 0.62 4.07
CA ASP A 16 8.32 -0.61 3.38
C ASP A 16 7.78 -1.86 4.09
N ILE A 17 7.81 -1.90 5.43
CA ILE A 17 7.21 -2.99 6.23
C ILE A 17 5.70 -3.05 5.99
N ALA A 18 5.00 -1.90 6.06
CA ALA A 18 3.56 -1.87 5.89
C ALA A 18 3.13 -2.34 4.50
N ALA A 19 3.87 -1.98 3.44
CA ALA A 19 3.61 -2.48 2.09
C ALA A 19 3.76 -4.01 2.01
N ALA A 20 4.81 -4.56 2.62
CA ALA A 20 5.03 -6.00 2.69
C ALA A 20 3.91 -6.73 3.45
N ASP A 21 3.45 -6.18 4.58
CA ASP A 21 2.35 -6.75 5.37
C ASP A 21 1.02 -6.75 4.58
N ILE A 22 0.76 -5.70 3.78
CA ILE A 22 -0.43 -5.62 2.91
C ILE A 22 -0.38 -6.71 1.84
N ASP A 23 0.77 -6.91 1.21
CA ASP A 23 0.96 -7.94 0.18
C ASP A 23 0.87 -9.35 0.77
N GLU A 24 1.50 -9.60 1.92
CA GLU A 24 1.47 -10.91 2.61
C GLU A 24 0.06 -11.30 3.09
N ALA A 25 -0.79 -10.30 3.39
CA ALA A 25 -2.17 -10.57 3.80
C ALA A 25 -2.94 -11.36 2.72
N ASP A 26 -2.59 -11.22 1.43
CA ASP A 26 -3.17 -11.92 0.28
C ASP A 26 -4.71 -12.04 0.37
N VAL A 27 -5.36 -10.91 0.67
CA VAL A 27 -6.81 -10.89 0.91
C VAL A 27 -7.58 -11.31 -0.34
N GLY A 28 -7.06 -10.95 -1.52
CA GLY A 28 -7.65 -11.32 -2.81
C GLY A 28 -7.52 -12.81 -3.13
N GLY A 29 -6.35 -13.43 -2.92
CA GLY A 29 -6.15 -14.87 -3.10
C GLY A 29 -6.98 -15.70 -2.12
N LYS A 30 -7.00 -15.30 -0.84
CA LYS A 30 -7.83 -15.96 0.18
C LYS A 30 -9.32 -15.83 -0.09
N THR A 31 -9.76 -14.66 -0.57
CA THR A 31 -11.18 -14.47 -0.92
C THR A 31 -11.53 -15.29 -2.14
N SER A 32 -10.78 -15.20 -3.24
CA SER A 32 -11.10 -15.90 -4.48
C SER A 32 -11.17 -17.42 -4.33
N SER A 33 -10.31 -18.01 -3.49
CA SER A 33 -10.29 -19.45 -3.21
C SER A 33 -11.39 -19.92 -2.24
N ALA A 34 -12.06 -19.02 -1.50
CA ALA A 34 -13.10 -19.40 -0.55
C ALA A 34 -14.32 -20.08 -1.22
N GLY A 35 -14.51 -19.87 -2.53
CA GLY A 35 -15.58 -20.46 -3.34
C GLY A 35 -15.25 -21.83 -3.93
N ASP A 36 -14.02 -22.32 -3.79
CA ASP A 36 -13.55 -23.53 -4.49
C ASP A 36 -14.26 -24.81 -4.05
N ALA A 37 -14.86 -24.82 -2.85
CA ALA A 37 -15.69 -25.91 -2.36
C ALA A 37 -17.07 -26.01 -3.07
N LEU A 38 -17.43 -25.05 -3.92
CA LEU A 38 -18.72 -24.98 -4.62
C LEU A 38 -18.55 -24.83 -6.15
N PRO A 39 -17.87 -25.77 -6.83
CA PRO A 39 -17.51 -25.62 -8.22
C PRO A 39 -18.73 -25.49 -9.14
N GLY A 40 -18.68 -24.54 -10.08
CA GLY A 40 -19.74 -24.26 -11.05
C GLY A 40 -20.95 -23.51 -10.50
N SER A 41 -20.93 -23.14 -9.21
CA SER A 41 -21.98 -22.34 -8.60
C SER A 41 -21.81 -20.84 -8.88
N THR A 42 -22.93 -20.10 -8.87
CA THR A 42 -22.90 -18.64 -8.87
C THR A 42 -22.12 -18.08 -7.68
N THR A 43 -22.12 -18.80 -6.54
CA THR A 43 -21.35 -18.42 -5.35
C THR A 43 -19.85 -18.47 -5.61
N GLN A 44 -19.34 -19.52 -6.27
CA GLN A 44 -17.93 -19.58 -6.65
C GLN A 44 -17.55 -18.40 -7.54
N TRP A 45 -18.37 -18.10 -8.55
CA TRP A 45 -18.11 -16.99 -9.47
C TRP A 45 -18.13 -15.63 -8.75
N ALA A 46 -19.12 -15.40 -7.89
CA ALA A 46 -19.23 -14.16 -7.12
C ALA A 46 -18.04 -13.95 -6.17
N VAL A 47 -17.62 -15.00 -5.48
CA VAL A 47 -16.47 -14.97 -4.57
C VAL A 47 -15.17 -14.70 -5.33
N TRP A 48 -15.01 -15.29 -6.51
CA TRP A 48 -13.89 -15.01 -7.40
C TRP A 48 -13.84 -13.53 -7.83
N THR A 49 -14.96 -12.96 -8.28
CA THR A 49 -15.04 -11.53 -8.67
C THR A 49 -14.76 -10.58 -7.49
N VAL A 50 -15.25 -10.90 -6.30
CA VAL A 50 -14.96 -10.12 -5.09
C VAL A 50 -13.46 -10.23 -4.72
N GLY A 51 -12.87 -11.41 -4.85
CA GLY A 51 -11.44 -11.62 -4.67
C GLY A 51 -10.59 -10.79 -5.63
N GLU A 52 -10.95 -10.75 -6.92
CA GLU A 52 -10.30 -9.88 -7.92
C GLU A 52 -10.37 -8.40 -7.53
N HIS A 53 -11.55 -7.95 -7.06
CA HIS A 53 -11.72 -6.59 -6.58
C HIS A 53 -10.83 -6.28 -5.37
N PHE A 54 -10.73 -7.19 -4.40
CA PHE A 54 -9.84 -7.04 -3.26
C PHE A 54 -8.37 -7.01 -3.68
N SER A 55 -7.93 -7.87 -4.61
CA SER A 55 -6.57 -7.83 -5.14
C SER A 55 -6.25 -6.45 -5.71
N ARG A 56 -7.14 -5.88 -6.52
CA ARG A 56 -6.92 -4.55 -7.12
C ARG A 56 -6.82 -3.44 -6.07
N MET A 57 -7.65 -3.48 -5.03
CA MET A 57 -7.58 -2.51 -3.94
C MET A 57 -6.32 -2.67 -3.10
N ALA A 58 -5.91 -3.91 -2.82
CA ALA A 58 -4.68 -4.20 -2.07
C ALA A 58 -3.44 -3.71 -2.83
N THR A 59 -3.36 -3.99 -4.14
CA THR A 59 -2.28 -3.46 -4.99
C THR A 59 -2.27 -1.94 -5.01
N GLN A 60 -3.43 -1.29 -5.15
CA GLN A 60 -3.49 0.17 -5.13
C GLN A 60 -3.01 0.75 -3.79
N LEU A 61 -3.39 0.11 -2.67
CA LEU A 61 -2.93 0.50 -1.35
C LEU A 61 -1.41 0.33 -1.20
N ALA A 62 -0.86 -0.81 -1.60
CA ALA A 62 0.57 -1.09 -1.56
C ALA A 62 1.38 -0.12 -2.45
N ASP A 63 0.87 0.22 -3.64
CA ASP A 63 1.47 1.20 -4.54
C ASP A 63 1.49 2.60 -3.91
N ASN A 64 0.41 3.01 -3.27
CA ASN A 64 0.32 4.31 -2.61
C ASN A 64 1.25 4.39 -1.40
N VAL A 65 1.36 3.30 -0.63
CA VAL A 65 2.32 3.15 0.47
C VAL A 65 3.75 3.24 -0.05
N THR A 66 4.07 2.53 -1.13
CA THR A 66 5.40 2.60 -1.78
C THR A 66 5.74 4.01 -2.25
N LYS A 67 4.79 4.74 -2.85
CA LYS A 67 4.98 6.13 -3.26
C LYS A 67 5.27 7.06 -2.07
N MET A 68 4.61 6.86 -0.94
CA MET A 68 4.92 7.59 0.30
C MET A 68 6.37 7.34 0.76
N GLY A 69 6.84 6.10 0.67
CA GLY A 69 8.20 5.72 1.06
C GLY A 69 9.25 6.35 0.15
N GLN A 70 8.99 6.40 -1.15
CA GLN A 70 9.86 7.07 -2.13
C GLN A 70 9.93 8.58 -1.93
N ALA A 71 8.78 9.23 -1.71
CA ALA A 71 8.66 10.65 -1.40
C ALA A 71 9.52 11.01 -0.17
N VAL A 72 9.37 10.23 0.90
CA VAL A 72 10.06 10.45 2.16
C VAL A 72 11.56 10.15 2.09
N ARG A 73 11.97 9.10 1.37
CA ARG A 73 13.39 8.78 1.17
C ARG A 73 14.09 9.87 0.35
N GLY A 74 13.46 10.33 -0.74
CA GLY A 74 13.97 11.45 -1.53
C GLY A 74 14.10 12.74 -0.71
N ALA A 75 13.17 12.98 0.22
CA ALA A 75 13.24 14.08 1.17
C ALA A 75 14.33 13.88 2.25
N GLY A 76 14.56 12.66 2.73
CA GLY A 76 15.61 12.35 3.72
C GLY A 76 17.04 12.42 3.18
N ASP A 77 17.22 12.29 1.86
CA ASP A 77 18.51 12.49 1.19
C ASP A 77 18.85 13.97 0.97
N THR A 78 17.85 14.86 1.09
CA THR A 78 18.04 16.31 1.07
C THR A 78 18.10 16.85 2.51
N PHE A 79 19.18 17.55 2.87
CA PHE A 79 19.41 18.00 4.26
C PHE A 79 18.42 19.06 4.76
N GLU A 80 17.65 19.71 3.88
CA GLU A 80 16.60 20.67 4.24
C GLU A 80 15.34 20.43 3.41
N VAL A 81 14.31 19.85 4.02
CA VAL A 81 12.97 19.74 3.43
C VAL A 81 11.96 20.48 4.28
N ALA A 82 11.22 21.38 3.65
CA ALA A 82 10.11 22.07 4.27
C ALA A 82 8.90 21.12 4.37
N ASP A 83 8.34 21.01 5.57
CA ASP A 83 7.16 20.18 5.90
C ASP A 83 6.01 20.30 4.87
N GLY A 84 5.69 21.52 4.42
CA GLY A 84 4.65 21.74 3.41
C GLY A 84 4.95 21.19 2.03
N ALA A 85 6.24 21.08 1.64
CA ALA A 85 6.63 20.47 0.37
C ALA A 85 6.52 18.94 0.44
N LEU A 86 6.81 18.34 1.59
CA LEU A 86 6.62 16.90 1.83
C LEU A 86 5.14 16.54 1.87
N ALA A 87 4.31 17.32 2.58
CA ALA A 87 2.87 17.11 2.65
C ALA A 87 2.21 17.14 1.26
N GLY A 88 2.69 18.02 0.36
CA GLY A 88 2.22 18.07 -1.03
C GLY A 88 2.51 16.80 -1.84
N GLN A 89 3.52 16.00 -1.48
CA GLN A 89 3.81 14.73 -2.16
C GLN A 89 2.83 13.61 -1.76
N PHE A 90 2.08 13.80 -0.66
CA PHE A 90 1.06 12.85 -0.22
C PHE A 90 -0.34 13.16 -0.76
N ASP A 91 -0.52 14.32 -1.41
CA ASP A 91 -1.82 14.71 -1.95
C ASP A 91 -2.23 13.79 -3.12
N GLY A 92 -3.42 13.20 -3.03
CA GLY A 92 -3.94 12.26 -4.03
C GLY A 92 -3.43 10.82 -3.95
N LEU A 93 -2.69 10.45 -2.88
CA LEU A 93 -2.30 9.04 -2.64
C LEU A 93 -3.43 8.19 -2.04
N PHE A 94 -4.64 8.73 -1.84
CA PHE A 94 -5.82 7.98 -1.38
C PHE A 94 -7.10 8.51 -2.02
#